data_AF-A0A382JTP0-F1
#
_entry.id   AF-A0A382JTP0-F1
#
_cell.length_a   1.000
_cell.length_b   1.000
_cell.length_c   1.000
_cell.angle_alpha   90.00
_cell.angle_beta   90.00
_cell.angle_gamma   90.00
#
_symmetry.space_group_name_H-M   'P 1'
#
loop_
_entity.id
_entity.type
_entity.pdbx_description
1 polymer ?
#
loop_
_entity_poly.entity_id
_entity_poly.type
_entity_poly.pdbx_seq_one_letter_code
_entity_poly.pdbx_strand_id
1 'polypeptide(L)' 'MKIVVLKFGGTSVGTVDRIKKVANIIISYVKKRYKVIVVSSAMSGVTNDLAKKSKK' A
#
# COMPACT_ATOMS: atom_id res chain seq x y z
N MET A 1 -17.85 -12.84 10.97
CA MET A 1 -16.70 -12.66 10.05
C MET A 1 -16.34 -11.17 10.00
N LYS A 2 -15.12 -10.77 10.39
CA LYS A 2 -14.73 -9.34 10.51
C LYS A 2 -14.10 -8.83 9.22
N ILE A 3 -14.39 -7.59 8.83
CA ILE A 3 -13.78 -6.91 7.68
C ILE A 3 -12.79 -5.87 8.21
N VAL A 4 -11.63 -5.75 7.56
CA VAL A 4 -10.64 -4.71 7.86
C VAL A 4 -10.19 -4.03 6.56
N VAL A 5 -10.07 -2.71 6.59
CA VAL A 5 -9.50 -1.91 5.51
C VAL A 5 -8.11 -1.45 5.93
N LEU A 6 -7.09 -1.79 5.14
CA LEU A 6 -5.71 -1.40 5.39
C LEU A 6 -5.28 -0.40 4.31
N LYS A 7 -4.90 0.81 4.72
CA LYS A 7 -4.35 1.82 3.81
C LYS A 7 -2.86 2.00 4.02
N PHE A 8 -2.09 1.91 2.94
CA PHE A 8 -0.64 2.14 2.94
C PHE A 8 -0.30 3.39 2.14
N GLY A 9 0.45 4.32 2.75
CA GLY A 9 0.90 5.55 2.10
C GLY A 9 2.13 5.32 1.22
N GLY A 10 2.50 6.30 0.40
CA GLY A 10 3.62 6.17 -0.54
C GLY A 10 4.97 5.89 0.10
N THR A 11 5.20 6.35 1.35
CA THR A 11 6.40 5.99 2.12
C THR A 11 6.39 4.51 2.53
N SER A 12 5.24 3.95 2.89
CA SER A 12 5.07 2.53 3.24
C SER A 12 5.26 1.60 2.06
N VAL A 13 5.12 2.09 0.83
CA VAL A 13 5.31 1.31 -0.41
C VAL A 13 6.46 1.86 -1.27
N GLY A 14 7.36 2.66 -0.70
CA GLY A 14 8.38 3.38 -1.47
C GLY A 14 9.49 2.53 -2.09
N THR A 15 9.69 1.30 -1.61
CA THR A 15 10.69 0.35 -2.14
C THR A 15 10.11 -1.07 -2.14
N VAL A 16 10.72 -1.96 -2.93
CA VAL A 16 10.33 -3.37 -3.00
C VAL A 16 10.35 -4.04 -1.62
N ASP A 17 11.38 -3.77 -0.80
CA ASP A 17 11.46 -4.36 0.55
C ASP A 17 10.35 -3.86 1.48
N ARG A 18 9.95 -2.60 1.34
CA ARG A 18 8.80 -2.07 2.10
C ARG A 18 7.49 -2.71 1.64
N ILE A 19 7.32 -2.96 0.34
CA ILE A 19 6.17 -3.69 -0.20
C ILE A 19 6.12 -5.12 0.36
N LYS A 20 7.26 -5.83 0.43
CA LYS A 20 7.32 -7.15 1.08
C LYS A 20 6.89 -7.09 2.56
N LYS A 21 7.31 -6.07 3.29
CA LYS A 21 6.86 -5.85 4.69
C LYS A 21 5.35 -5.61 4.78
N VAL A 22 4.78 -4.80 3.86
CA VAL A 22 3.33 -4.57 3.76
C VAL A 22 2.58 -5.88 3.47
N ALA A 23 3.08 -6.72 2.57
CA ALA A 23 2.49 -8.03 2.28
C ALA A 23 2.44 -8.93 3.54
N ASN A 24 3.50 -8.96 4.34
CA ASN A 24 3.52 -9.70 5.60
C ASN A 24 2.46 -9.20 6.60
N ILE A 25 2.24 -7.88 6.67
CA ILE A 25 1.18 -7.30 7.50
C ILE A 25 -0.19 -7.79 7.02
N ILE A 26 -0.48 -7.73 5.71
CA ILE A 26 -1.74 -8.19 5.12
C ILE A 26 -1.99 -9.68 5.43
N ILE A 27 -0.97 -10.52 5.22
CA ILE A 27 -1.03 -11.96 5.53
C ILE A 27 -1.38 -12.19 7.00
N SER A 28 -0.86 -11.37 7.92
CA SER A 28 -1.18 -11.51 9.35
C SER A 28 -2.68 -11.32 9.66
N TYR A 29 -3.38 -10.44 8.92
CA TYR A 29 -4.82 -10.25 9.06
C TYR A 29 -5.62 -11.39 8.42
N VAL A 30 -5.18 -11.88 7.25
CA VAL A 30 -5.79 -13.05 6.60
C VAL A 30 -5.69 -14.28 7.50
N LYS A 31 -4.53 -14.52 8.14
CA LYS A 31 -4.34 -15.62 9.11
C LYS A 31 -5.27 -15.51 10.32
N LYS A 32 -5.62 -14.29 10.73
CA LYS A 32 -6.62 -14.02 11.78
C LYS A 32 -8.08 -14.12 11.29
N ARG A 33 -8.32 -14.65 10.07
CA ARG A 33 -9.64 -14.84 9.45
C ARG A 33 -10.43 -13.54 9.21
N TYR A 34 -9.73 -12.43 9.00
CA TYR A 34 -10.36 -11.19 8.52
C TYR A 34 -10.58 -11.25 7.01
N LYS A 35 -11.68 -10.67 6.53
CA LYS A 35 -11.81 -10.23 5.14
C LYS A 35 -11.04 -8.92 4.99
N VAL A 36 -10.04 -8.88 4.12
CA VAL A 36 -9.11 -7.76 4.02
C VAL A 36 -9.35 -6.99 2.72
N ILE A 37 -9.52 -5.67 2.84
CA ILE A 37 -9.49 -4.73 1.72
C ILE A 37 -8.20 -3.92 1.86
N VAL A 38 -7.43 -3.78 0.79
CA VAL A 38 -6.16 -3.07 0.80
C VAL A 38 -6.23 -1.89 -0.17
N VAL A 39 -5.85 -0.71 0.30
CA VAL A 39 -5.72 0.50 -0.51
C VAL A 39 -4.26 0.95 -0.44
N SER A 40 -3.65 1.22 -1.59
CA SER A 40 -2.29 1.74 -1.67
C SER A 40 -2.27 3.07 -2.40
N SER A 41 -1.42 3.99 -1.93
CA SER A 41 -0.97 5.12 -2.75
C SER A 41 0.08 4.67 -3.76
N ALA A 42 0.43 5.55 -4.71
CA ALA A 42 1.62 5.36 -5.54
C ALA A 42 2.90 5.35 -4.68
N MET A 43 3.98 4.77 -5.19
CA MET A 43 5.28 4.78 -4.51
C MET A 43 5.77 6.21 -4.25
N SER A 44 6.57 6.39 -3.20
CA SER A 44 7.07 7.70 -2.78
C SER A 44 7.62 8.53 -3.94
N GLY A 45 7.12 9.76 -4.10
CA GLY A 45 7.52 10.68 -5.16
C GLY A 45 6.85 10.49 -6.53
N VAL A 46 6.26 9.32 -6.81
CA VAL A 46 5.70 8.99 -8.15
C VAL A 46 4.54 9.90 -8.53
N THR A 47 3.61 10.18 -7.61
CA THR A 47 2.48 11.08 -7.90
C THR A 47 2.96 12.48 -8.30
N ASN A 48 3.98 12.99 -7.62
CA ASN A 48 4.55 14.30 -7.92
C ASN A 48 5.33 14.30 -9.24
N ASP A 49 6.04 13.21 -9.55
CA ASP A 49 6.72 13.04 -10.84
C ASP A 49 5.72 13.05 -12.00
N LEU A 50 4.63 12.29 -11.89
CA LEU A 50 3.55 12.28 -12.89
C LEU A 50 2.90 13.65 -13.05
N ALA A 51 2.61 14.34 -11.95
CA ALA A 51 2.03 15.68 -11.98
C ALA A 51 2.96 16.75 -12.59
N LYS A 52 4.29 16.56 -12.50
CA LYS A 52 5.26 17.42 -13.19
C LYS A 52 5.27 17.14 -14.69
N LYS A 53 5.23 15.86 -15.07
CA LYS A 53 5.21 15.43 -16.48
C LYS A 53 3.95 15.85 -17.23
N SER A 54 2.81 15.93 -16.55
CA SER A 54 1.54 16.32 -17.17
C SER A 54 1.41 17.83 -17.49
N LYS A 55 2.35 18.66 -17.03
CA LYS A 55 2.36 20.11 -17.29
C LYS A 55 3.19 20.50 -18.52
N LYS A 56 3.68 19.50 -19.25
CA LYS A 56 4.40 19.65 -20.51
C LYS A 56 3.45 19.38 -21.68
#